data_AF-A0A535BKV6-F1
#
_entry.id   AF-A0A535BKV6-F1
#
_cell.length_a   1.000
_cell.length_b   1.000
_cell.length_c   1.000
_cell.angle_alpha   90.00
_cell.angle_beta   90.00
_cell.angle_gamma   90.00
#
_symmetry.space_group_name_H-M   'P 1'
#
loop_
_entity.id
_entity.type
_entity.pdbx_description
1 polymer ?
#
loop_
_entity_poly.entity_id
_entity_poly.type
_entity_poly.pdbx_seq_one_letter_code
_entity_poly.pdbx_strand_id
1 'polypeptide(L)'
;MLQSKSLRAIGQSLEILGVEAFELEKEDYSYVVRSKSLSPTSQWIFRNSVVERVWDSPGAAHNSTQVGNDWLRYDSTDISWLDAQGRKSRRSASFAQVRGVSRLSQLLRTLGEHLDRIQASTFNISWSPDFVSVDYQVSDGQREQKTFTVEQLHKLDSHMRFRKFQP
;
A
#
# COMPACT_ATOMS: atom_id res chain seq x y z
N MET A 1 12.84 1.40 -6.74
CA MET A 1 11.55 2.04 -6.40
C MET A 1 11.42 2.06 -4.90
N LEU A 2 11.04 3.18 -4.27
CA LEU A 2 10.95 3.26 -2.80
C LEU A 2 9.75 2.46 -2.29
N GLN A 3 9.98 1.57 -1.33
CA GLN A 3 8.95 0.73 -0.71
C GLN A 3 7.96 1.62 0.05
N SER A 4 8.44 2.63 0.77
CA SER A 4 7.62 3.63 1.48
C SER A 4 6.57 4.30 0.59
N LYS A 5 6.92 4.63 -0.66
CA LYS A 5 5.99 5.26 -1.61
C LYS A 5 4.97 4.24 -2.12
N SER A 6 5.44 3.05 -2.47
CA SER A 6 4.62 2.00 -3.07
C SER A 6 3.60 1.45 -2.09
N LEU A 7 4.04 1.09 -0.89
CA LEU A 7 3.16 0.58 0.18
C LEU A 7 2.15 1.63 0.64
N ARG A 8 2.50 2.92 0.63
CA ARG A 8 1.53 3.99 0.89
C ARG A 8 0.41 3.99 -0.16
N ALA A 9 0.77 3.92 -1.44
CA ALA A 9 -0.18 3.95 -2.54
C ALA A 9 -1.12 2.73 -2.52
N ILE A 10 -0.57 1.54 -2.23
CA ILE A 10 -1.36 0.31 -2.03
C ILE A 10 -2.30 0.48 -0.83
N GLY A 11 -1.81 0.98 0.30
CA GLY A 11 -2.63 1.23 1.48
C GLY A 11 -3.83 2.12 1.18
N GLN A 12 -3.67 3.17 0.37
CA GLN A 12 -4.78 4.04 -0.03
C GLN A 12 -5.83 3.28 -0.86
N SER A 13 -5.39 2.39 -1.75
CA SER A 13 -6.29 1.52 -2.52
C SER A 13 -7.05 0.56 -1.62
N LEU A 14 -6.36 -0.09 -0.67
CA LEU A 14 -6.99 -1.04 0.27
C LEU A 14 -7.95 -0.36 1.24
N GLU A 15 -7.68 0.87 1.66
CA GLU A 15 -8.59 1.66 2.50
C GLU A 15 -9.90 1.99 1.75
N ILE A 16 -9.82 2.33 0.46
CA ILE A 16 -11.01 2.57 -0.38
C ILE A 16 -11.83 1.28 -0.56
N LEU A 17 -11.14 0.15 -0.67
CA LEU A 17 -11.73 -1.18 -0.78
C LEU A 17 -12.29 -1.72 0.55
N GLY A 18 -12.02 -1.05 1.68
CA GLY A 18 -12.42 -1.53 3.01
C GLY A 18 -11.73 -2.83 3.42
N VAL A 19 -10.53 -3.09 2.92
CA VAL A 19 -9.77 -4.31 3.24
C VAL A 19 -9.01 -4.11 4.54
N GLU A 20 -9.41 -4.84 5.58
CA GLU A 20 -8.81 -4.74 6.92
C GLU A 20 -7.76 -5.83 7.21
N ALA A 21 -7.86 -6.98 6.54
CA ALA A 21 -6.92 -8.09 6.65
C ALA A 21 -6.49 -8.56 5.27
N PHE A 22 -5.18 -8.69 5.05
CA PHE A 22 -4.62 -9.05 3.76
C PHE A 22 -3.20 -9.59 3.90
N GLU A 23 -2.75 -10.29 2.86
CA GLU A 23 -1.35 -10.63 2.64
C GLU A 23 -0.84 -9.80 1.47
N LEU A 24 0.37 -9.27 1.58
CA LEU A 24 1.02 -8.50 0.53
C LEU A 24 2.41 -9.08 0.27
N GLU A 25 2.64 -9.47 -0.97
CA GLU A 25 3.89 -10.05 -1.43
C GLU A 25 4.59 -9.10 -2.40
N LYS A 26 5.88 -8.84 -2.16
CA LYS A 26 6.75 -8.12 -3.09
C LYS A 26 7.40 -9.11 -4.05
N GLU A 27 6.95 -9.09 -5.30
CA GLU A 27 7.62 -9.72 -6.44
C GLU A 27 8.56 -8.71 -7.11
N ASP A 28 9.51 -9.13 -7.96
CA ASP A 28 10.58 -8.30 -8.54
C ASP A 28 10.14 -6.88 -8.96
N TYR A 29 9.05 -6.77 -9.72
CA TYR A 29 8.55 -5.51 -10.27
C TYR A 29 7.10 -5.18 -9.91
N SER A 30 6.46 -6.00 -9.06
CA SER A 30 5.05 -5.83 -8.71
C SER A 30 4.75 -6.21 -7.27
N TYR A 31 3.57 -5.83 -6.81
CA TYR A 31 3.02 -6.24 -5.54
C TYR A 31 1.76 -7.06 -5.78
N VAL A 32 1.62 -8.14 -5.04
CA VAL A 32 0.42 -8.98 -5.06
C VAL A 32 -0.22 -8.88 -3.69
N VAL A 33 -1.47 -8.42 -3.64
CA VAL A 33 -2.27 -8.39 -2.42
C VAL A 33 -3.33 -9.47 -2.49
N ARG A 34 -3.43 -10.31 -1.46
CA ARG A 34 -4.45 -11.35 -1.32
C ARG A 34 -5.33 -11.05 -0.11
N SER A 35 -6.64 -11.19 -0.23
CA SER A 35 -7.56 -11.02 0.89
C SER A 35 -8.90 -11.69 0.64
N LYS A 36 -9.44 -12.32 1.69
CA LYS A 36 -10.78 -12.92 1.67
C LYS A 36 -11.90 -11.86 1.62
N SER A 37 -11.59 -10.62 1.98
CA SER A 37 -12.54 -9.50 1.94
C SER A 37 -12.66 -8.87 0.56
N LEU A 38 -11.82 -9.28 -0.41
CA LEU A 38 -11.92 -8.84 -1.80
C LEU A 38 -13.08 -9.56 -2.47
N SER A 39 -14.26 -8.95 -2.44
CA SER A 39 -15.41 -9.43 -3.21
C SER A 39 -15.34 -8.94 -4.66
N PRO A 40 -15.91 -9.69 -5.63
CA PRO A 40 -16.04 -9.22 -7.01
C PRO A 40 -16.71 -7.84 -7.12
N THR A 41 -17.65 -7.54 -6.21
CA THR A 41 -18.33 -6.24 -6.13
C THR A 41 -17.38 -5.12 -5.69
N SER A 42 -16.58 -5.32 -4.64
CA SER A 42 -15.60 -4.32 -4.19
C SER A 42 -14.53 -4.06 -5.26
N GLN A 43 -14.09 -5.11 -5.94
CA GLN A 43 -13.16 -5.04 -7.06
C GLN A 43 -13.77 -4.33 -8.26
N TRP A 44 -15.06 -4.57 -8.57
CA TRP A 44 -15.78 -3.89 -9.64
C TRP A 44 -16.03 -2.41 -9.32
N ILE A 45 -16.38 -2.06 -8.08
CA ILE A 45 -16.50 -0.66 -7.64
C ILE A 45 -15.14 0.04 -7.73
N PHE A 46 -14.06 -0.63 -7.33
CA PHE A 46 -12.71 -0.10 -7.50
C PHE A 46 -12.40 0.10 -8.98
N ARG A 47 -12.65 -0.91 -9.83
CA ARG A 47 -12.53 -0.77 -11.29
C ARG A 47 -13.34 0.41 -11.78
N ASN A 48 -14.63 0.53 -11.49
CA ASN A 48 -15.44 1.62 -12.02
C ASN A 48 -14.98 2.98 -11.46
N SER A 49 -14.65 3.09 -10.18
CA SER A 49 -14.13 4.35 -9.60
C SER A 49 -12.73 4.74 -10.09
N VAL A 50 -11.92 3.77 -10.51
CA VAL A 50 -10.59 3.95 -11.12
C VAL A 50 -10.72 4.25 -12.62
N VAL A 51 -11.56 3.50 -13.31
CA VAL A 51 -11.80 3.53 -14.76
C VAL A 51 -12.64 4.74 -15.18
N GLU A 52 -13.68 5.11 -14.42
CA GLU A 52 -14.50 6.31 -14.61
C GLU A 52 -13.68 7.61 -14.41
N ARG A 53 -12.53 7.54 -13.71
CA ARG A 53 -11.58 8.65 -13.62
C ARG A 53 -10.43 8.61 -14.63
N VAL A 54 -10.39 7.59 -15.50
CA VAL A 54 -9.33 7.36 -16.50
C VAL A 54 -9.79 7.66 -17.93
N TRP A 55 -11.09 7.77 -18.22
CA TRP A 55 -11.59 7.79 -19.60
C TRP A 55 -11.64 9.13 -20.36
N ASP A 56 -11.13 10.23 -19.82
CA ASP A 56 -11.01 11.48 -20.60
C ASP A 56 -9.83 11.50 -21.61
N SER A 57 -9.11 10.39 -21.80
CA SER A 57 -8.08 10.29 -22.85
C SER A 57 -8.20 8.99 -23.65
N PRO A 58 -8.49 9.05 -24.98
CA PRO A 58 -8.52 7.88 -25.84
C PRO A 58 -7.09 7.49 -26.21
N GLY A 59 -6.62 6.31 -25.77
CA GLY A 59 -5.40 5.72 -26.34
C GLY A 59 -4.55 4.77 -25.49
N ALA A 60 -4.80 4.61 -24.19
CA ALA A 60 -3.95 3.77 -23.33
C ALA A 60 -4.68 2.50 -22.86
N ALA A 61 -4.73 1.48 -23.72
CA ALA A 61 -4.92 0.10 -23.28
C ALA A 61 -3.62 -0.37 -22.58
N HIS A 62 -3.37 0.10 -21.36
CA HIS A 62 -2.32 -0.44 -20.50
C HIS A 62 -2.94 -1.48 -19.57
N ASN A 63 -2.24 -2.60 -19.40
CA ASN A 63 -2.64 -3.78 -18.63
C ASN A 63 -3.09 -3.39 -17.21
N SER A 64 -4.39 -3.17 -17.07
CA SER A 64 -5.05 -2.82 -15.82
C SER A 64 -4.82 -3.93 -14.80
N THR A 65 -4.44 -3.56 -13.57
CA THR A 65 -4.45 -4.38 -12.34
C THR A 65 -5.07 -5.75 -12.56
N GLN A 66 -4.24 -6.80 -12.63
CA GLN A 66 -4.74 -8.16 -12.77
C GLN A 66 -5.48 -8.53 -11.49
N VAL A 67 -6.73 -8.97 -11.64
CA VAL A 67 -7.62 -9.29 -10.53
C VAL A 67 -8.03 -10.75 -10.64
N GLY A 68 -7.85 -11.52 -9.57
CA GLY A 68 -8.51 -12.81 -9.38
C GLY A 68 -9.56 -12.73 -8.28
N ASN A 69 -10.25 -13.85 -8.02
CA ASN A 69 -11.36 -13.91 -7.07
C ASN A 69 -11.00 -13.47 -5.62
N ASP A 70 -9.72 -13.31 -5.31
CA ASP A 70 -9.20 -13.03 -3.97
C ASP A 70 -7.89 -12.22 -3.97
N TRP A 71 -7.44 -11.70 -5.11
CA TRP A 71 -6.15 -11.00 -5.21
C TRP A 71 -6.12 -9.83 -6.20
N LEU A 72 -5.22 -8.88 -5.93
CA LEU A 72 -4.94 -7.68 -6.73
C LEU A 72 -3.44 -7.58 -7.04
N ARG A 73 -3.09 -7.37 -8.32
CA ARG A 73 -1.72 -7.07 -8.74
C ARG A 73 -1.52 -5.58 -8.96
N TYR A 74 -0.50 -5.00 -8.33
CA TYR A 74 -0.08 -3.63 -8.58
C TYR A 74 1.29 -3.62 -9.26
N ASP A 75 1.33 -3.16 -10.51
CA ASP A 75 2.59 -2.90 -11.20
C ASP A 75 3.11 -1.46 -10.94
N SER A 76 4.28 -1.14 -11.48
CA SER A 76 4.88 0.19 -11.30
C SER A 76 4.03 1.35 -11.85
N THR A 77 3.22 1.09 -12.89
CA THR A 77 2.31 2.06 -13.51
C THR A 77 1.12 2.32 -12.60
N ASP A 78 0.50 1.25 -12.08
CA ASP A 78 -0.60 1.31 -11.11
C ASP A 78 -0.19 2.10 -9.87
N ILE A 79 0.98 1.80 -9.30
CA ILE A 79 1.50 2.51 -8.12
C ILE A 79 1.75 3.99 -8.41
N SER A 80 2.32 4.31 -9.58
CA SER A 80 2.60 5.70 -9.97
C SER A 80 1.31 6.50 -10.14
N TRP A 81 0.28 5.87 -10.71
CA TRP A 81 -1.04 6.47 -10.85
C TRP A 81 -1.72 6.68 -9.49
N LEU A 82 -1.74 5.66 -8.62
CA LEU A 82 -2.29 5.75 -7.27
C LEU A 82 -1.62 6.86 -6.45
N ASP A 83 -0.30 6.98 -6.53
CA ASP A 83 0.44 8.07 -5.86
C ASP A 83 0.09 9.45 -6.43
N ALA A 84 -0.09 9.57 -7.75
CA ALA A 84 -0.51 10.82 -8.39
C ALA A 84 -1.93 11.22 -7.99
N GLN A 85 -2.87 10.28 -7.94
CA GLN A 85 -4.24 10.50 -7.47
C GLN A 85 -4.26 10.89 -5.99
N GLY A 86 -3.54 10.15 -5.14
CA GLY A 86 -3.40 10.48 -3.72
C GLY A 86 -2.77 11.85 -3.45
N ARG A 87 -1.96 12.39 -4.38
CA ARG A 87 -1.47 13.78 -4.33
C ARG A 87 -2.52 14.80 -4.76
N LYS A 88 -3.30 14.51 -5.81
CA LYS A 88 -4.38 15.39 -6.28
C LYS A 88 -5.49 15.53 -5.22
N SER A 89 -5.94 14.42 -4.64
CA SER A 89 -6.96 14.42 -3.58
C SER A 89 -6.53 15.20 -2.34
N ARG A 90 -5.25 15.14 -1.94
CA ARG A 90 -4.73 15.93 -0.80
C ARG A 90 -4.73 17.44 -1.04
N ARG A 91 -4.71 17.88 -2.30
CA ARG A 91 -4.74 19.31 -2.65
C ARG A 91 -6.16 19.86 -2.69
N SER A 92 -7.20 19.03 -2.78
CA SER A 92 -8.57 19.51 -2.65
C SER A 92 -8.99 19.53 -1.18
N ALA A 93 -9.43 20.70 -0.70
CA ALA A 93 -9.83 20.92 0.70
C ALA A 93 -10.95 19.98 1.19
N SER A 94 -11.69 19.35 0.26
CA SER A 94 -12.75 18.37 0.52
C SER A 94 -12.27 17.03 1.11
N PHE A 95 -10.99 16.67 0.97
CA PHE A 95 -10.46 15.40 1.48
C PHE A 95 -10.03 15.46 2.96
N ALA A 96 -10.03 16.65 3.57
CA ALA A 96 -9.70 16.84 4.98
C ALA A 96 -10.74 16.23 5.93
N GLN A 97 -11.95 15.91 5.45
CA GLN A 97 -12.98 15.16 6.21
C GLN A 97 -12.76 13.64 6.20
N VAL A 98 -11.96 13.11 5.27
CA VAL A 98 -11.67 11.67 5.18
C VAL A 98 -10.47 11.31 6.07
N ARG A 99 -10.49 11.76 7.33
CA ARG A 99 -9.41 11.47 8.31
C ARG A 99 -9.37 10.00 8.74
N GLY A 100 -10.38 9.19 8.40
CA GLY A 100 -10.41 7.74 8.65
C GLY A 100 -9.69 6.88 7.60
N VAL A 101 -9.63 7.31 6.33
CA VAL A 101 -9.08 6.56 5.19
C VAL A 101 -7.58 6.86 5.02
N SER A 102 -6.86 7.03 6.12
CA SER A 102 -5.41 7.33 6.07
C SER A 102 -4.58 6.62 7.13
N ARG A 103 -5.18 5.73 7.91
CA ARG A 103 -4.48 5.01 8.97
C ARG A 103 -3.62 3.89 8.40
N LEU A 104 -4.18 3.05 7.53
CA LEU A 104 -3.46 1.95 6.90
C LEU A 104 -2.39 2.48 5.93
N SER A 105 -2.73 3.48 5.10
CA SER A 105 -1.73 4.06 4.19
C SER A 105 -0.56 4.72 4.91
N GLN A 106 -0.78 5.37 6.06
CA GLN A 106 0.30 5.92 6.88
C GLN A 106 1.16 4.84 7.55
N LEU A 107 0.54 3.78 8.07
CA LEU A 107 1.27 2.68 8.71
C LEU A 107 2.07 1.88 7.69
N LEU A 108 1.50 1.57 6.53
CA LEU A 108 2.21 0.91 5.43
C LEU A 108 3.34 1.77 4.87
N ARG A 109 3.17 3.10 4.81
CA ARG A 109 4.27 4.02 4.46
C ARG A 109 5.43 3.90 5.44
N THR A 110 5.14 3.86 6.74
CA THR A 110 6.15 3.73 7.81
C THR A 110 6.87 2.40 7.74
N LEU A 111 6.12 1.33 7.51
CA LEU A 111 6.69 0.01 7.32
C LEU A 111 7.58 -0.03 6.08
N GLY A 112 7.15 0.60 4.98
CA GLY A 112 7.98 0.76 3.80
C GLY A 112 9.23 1.60 4.05
N GLU A 113 9.18 2.65 4.89
CA GLU A 113 10.39 3.39 5.29
C GLU A 113 11.35 2.51 6.09
N HIS A 114 10.85 1.58 6.91
CA HIS A 114 11.68 0.59 7.60
C HIS A 114 12.35 -0.38 6.62
N LEU A 115 11.57 -0.93 5.68
CA LEU A 115 12.06 -1.84 4.63
C LEU A 115 13.07 -1.19 3.70
N ASP A 116 12.86 0.09 3.35
CA ASP A 116 13.80 0.91 2.57
C ASP A 116 15.16 1.04 3.30
N ARG A 117 15.14 1.25 4.63
CA ARG A 117 16.37 1.45 5.43
C ARG A 117 17.20 0.18 5.55
N ILE A 118 16.55 -0.97 5.71
CA ILE A 118 17.23 -2.26 5.80
C ILE A 118 17.53 -2.86 4.42
N GLN A 119 17.17 -2.15 3.33
CA GLN A 119 17.40 -2.56 1.96
C GLN A 119 16.82 -3.96 1.64
N ALA A 120 15.60 -4.22 2.13
CA ALA A 120 14.90 -5.46 1.85
C ALA A 120 14.62 -5.61 0.35
N SER A 121 15.07 -6.72 -0.25
CA SER A 121 14.91 -6.99 -1.68
C SER A 121 13.57 -7.70 -1.98
N THR A 122 13.21 -8.65 -1.13
CA THR A 122 11.94 -9.39 -1.15
C THR A 122 11.32 -9.38 0.24
N PHE A 123 9.99 -9.32 0.28
CA PHE A 123 9.25 -9.40 1.54
C PHE A 123 7.81 -9.85 1.35
N ASN A 124 7.26 -10.43 2.41
CA ASN A 124 5.85 -10.71 2.58
C ASN A 124 5.34 -9.99 3.84
N ILE A 125 4.18 -9.37 3.75
CA ILE A 125 3.50 -8.68 4.84
C ILE A 125 2.17 -9.37 5.07
N SER A 126 1.96 -9.90 6.27
CA SER A 126 0.67 -10.38 6.74
C SER A 126 0.06 -9.32 7.64
N TRP A 127 -1.07 -8.78 7.22
CA TRP A 127 -1.76 -7.68 7.90
C TRP A 127 -3.08 -8.16 8.49
N SER A 128 -3.29 -7.89 9.78
CA SER A 128 -4.56 -8.05 10.48
C SER A 128 -4.88 -6.78 11.29
N PRO A 129 -6.12 -6.65 11.82
CA PRO A 129 -6.48 -5.53 12.68
C PRO A 129 -5.62 -5.42 13.95
N ASP A 130 -5.09 -6.55 14.44
CA ASP A 130 -4.41 -6.64 15.74
C ASP A 130 -2.88 -6.66 15.60
N PHE A 131 -2.38 -7.31 14.55
CA PHE A 131 -0.95 -7.53 14.35
C PHE A 131 -0.57 -7.44 12.88
N VAL A 132 0.70 -7.09 12.65
CA VAL A 132 1.33 -7.05 11.34
C VAL A 132 2.61 -7.86 11.42
N SER A 133 2.73 -8.91 10.62
CA SER A 133 3.99 -9.65 10.48
C SER A 133 4.65 -9.30 9.15
N VAL A 134 5.96 -9.22 9.16
CA VAL A 134 6.76 -8.96 7.96
C VAL A 134 7.92 -9.93 7.92
N ASP A 135 7.92 -10.74 6.88
CA ASP A 135 9.00 -11.64 6.52
C ASP A 135 9.80 -10.97 5.41
N TYR A 136 11.09 -10.74 5.60
CA TYR A 136 11.91 -10.05 4.59
C TYR A 136 13.29 -10.68 4.45
N GLN A 137 13.87 -10.48 3.26
CA GLN A 137 15.24 -10.83 2.97
C GLN A 137 16.07 -9.56 2.80
N VAL A 138 17.13 -9.44 3.60
CA VAL A 138 18.13 -8.36 3.45
C VAL A 138 19.19 -8.75 2.43
N SER A 139 19.96 -7.77 1.97
CA SER A 139 20.89 -7.94 0.84
C SER A 139 22.02 -8.96 1.09
N ASP A 140 22.31 -9.34 2.33
CA ASP A 140 23.28 -10.43 2.63
C ASP A 140 22.72 -11.84 2.39
N GLY A 141 21.40 -11.96 2.26
CA GLY A 141 20.71 -13.25 2.12
C GLY A 141 20.01 -13.71 3.39
N GLN A 142 20.30 -13.13 4.56
CA GLN A 142 19.54 -13.40 5.80
C GLN A 142 18.04 -13.13 5.61
N ARG A 143 17.23 -14.07 6.12
CA ARG A 143 15.79 -13.93 6.24
C ARG A 143 15.44 -13.64 7.69
N GLU A 144 14.66 -12.60 7.90
CA GLU A 144 14.17 -12.21 9.22
C GLU A 144 12.66 -12.09 9.19
N GLN A 145 12.04 -12.44 10.31
CA GLN A 145 10.61 -12.21 10.55
C GLN A 145 10.46 -11.22 11.68
N LYS A 146 9.56 -10.25 11.50
CA LYS A 146 9.23 -9.28 12.53
C LYS A 146 7.74 -9.09 12.64
N THR A 147 7.22 -9.32 13.85
CA THR A 147 5.83 -9.04 14.19
C THR A 147 5.73 -7.74 14.96
N PHE A 148 4.78 -6.91 14.57
CA PHE A 148 4.44 -5.65 15.20
C PHE A 148 2.98 -5.68 15.63
N THR A 149 2.68 -5.15 16.82
CA THR A 149 1.32 -4.71 17.10
C THR A 149 1.04 -3.40 16.37
N VAL A 150 -0.23 -3.09 16.12
CA VAL A 150 -0.61 -1.80 15.51
C VAL A 150 -0.07 -0.62 16.34
N GLU A 151 -0.07 -0.73 17.67
CA GLU A 151 0.52 0.28 18.55
C GLU A 151 2.03 0.46 18.36
N GLN A 152 2.77 -0.64 18.18
CA GLN A 152 4.20 -0.57 17.89
C GLN A 152 4.48 0.13 16.55
N LEU A 153 3.62 -0.05 15.55
CA LEU A 153 3.72 0.69 14.28
C LEU A 153 3.40 2.18 14.45
N HIS A 154 2.40 2.56 15.27
CA HIS A 154 2.13 3.97 15.60
C HIS A 154 3.32 4.62 16.32
N LYS A 155 3.93 3.90 17.26
CA LYS A 155 5.17 4.34 17.92
C LYS A 155 6.29 4.49 16.90
N LEU A 156 6.47 3.54 15.98
CA LEU A 156 7.49 3.61 14.93
C LEU A 156 7.30 4.84 14.03
N ASP A 157 6.08 5.11 13.57
CA ASP A 157 5.77 6.29 12.75
C ASP A 157 6.08 7.58 13.50
N SER A 158 5.70 7.66 14.78
CA SER A 158 6.02 8.80 15.65
C SER A 158 7.53 9.03 15.72
N HIS A 159 8.31 8.00 16.06
CA HIS A 159 9.78 8.10 16.15
C HIS A 159 10.43 8.49 14.81
N MET A 160 9.94 7.94 13.69
CA MET A 160 10.44 8.29 12.37
C MET A 160 10.11 9.74 11.97
N ARG A 161 8.96 10.27 12.40
CA ARG A 161 8.59 11.69 12.19
C ARG A 161 9.46 12.64 13.02
N PHE A 162 9.72 12.31 14.30
CA PHE A 162 10.56 13.15 15.16
C PHE A 162 12.02 13.23 14.68
N ARG A 163 12.57 12.14 14.12
CA ARG A 163 13.95 12.14 13.61
C ARG A 163 14.12 12.92 12.31
N LYS A 164 13.06 13.18 11.55
CA LYS A 164 13.09 14.07 10.37
C LYS A 164 13.12 15.57 10.73
N PHE A 165 12.94 15.91 12.01
CA PHE A 165 12.89 17.28 12.52
C PHE A 165 14.08 17.66 13.41
N GLN A 166 15.15 16.87 13.42
CA GLN A 166 16.38 17.25 14.11
C GLN A 166 17.32 17.90 13.09
N PRO A 167 17.63 19.21 13.23
CA PRO A 167 18.48 19.97 12.31
C PRO A 167 19.94 19.52 12.33
#